data_AF-A0A4P7UDX7-F1
#
_entry.id   AF-A0A4P7UDX7-F1
#
_cell.length_a   1.000
_cell.length_b   1.000
_cell.length_c   1.000
_cell.angle_alpha   90.00
_cell.angle_beta   90.00
_cell.angle_gamma   90.00
#
_symmetry.space_group_name_H-M   'P 1'
#
loop_
_entity.id
_entity.type
_entity.pdbx_description
1 polymer ?
#
loop_
_entity_poly.entity_id
_entity_poly.type
_entity_poly.pdbx_seq_one_letter_code
_entity_poly.pdbx_strand_id
1 'polypeptide(L)'
;MCTNPPDVSVPCTRVVPPRSRGRTMRRTSVRPHHARVGVVVVAVLAFCASLLSAGPATAAAKPAGFTGYAFDARCAPTQSQMDSWLTSSPFWGVGIYIGGSMMSCRPTVTDPGQPHLDATWVSRQRAKGWRMLPIWVGPQASCHTRYGDRIDPDPTGSYAAADARGRTEAAAAVSRARELGLPARSTLWYDLEGGFDLENDDCRRSALRFLSGWTIAVRQLGYRSGVYSSVSAGIHALDNADNLSPGSYAMPDQVWYAWYNGRPDVHISSQWVRATSWRGQRVHQYQADTPASYGGVALTIDRNFMQVDGGSKAPKVKLCGGTRMDFPGYPKLKKGDRGGKVKALQCLLKRNATYRGRLDAKYDRDVVRSVKSFQRKHRLRVTGRPDTATWTALFAQGSAPLLKVGSAGEPTLRLQRSLRAAGYTGVKPTGVLTDQTASAVLRHQKKLGLKRTGIVTPDVWASLKRGRR
;
A
#
# COMPACT_ATOMS: atom_id res chain seq x y z
N MET A 1 33.62 36.70 42.62
CA MET A 1 34.03 38.00 42.03
C MET A 1 32.78 38.86 41.93
N CYS A 2 32.70 39.86 42.80
CA CYS A 2 31.81 41.02 42.71
C CYS A 2 32.08 41.75 41.37
N THR A 3 31.16 42.46 40.71
CA THR A 3 30.44 43.65 41.20
C THR A 3 29.27 44.02 40.27
N ASN A 4 28.22 44.53 40.89
CA ASN A 4 27.10 45.37 40.39
C ASN A 4 27.53 46.88 40.57
N PRO A 5 26.78 48.01 40.32
CA PRO A 5 25.36 48.25 39.92
C PRO A 5 25.16 49.52 38.99
N PRO A 6 24.18 50.48 39.12
CA PRO A 6 23.22 50.91 38.06
C PRO A 6 23.03 52.47 37.90
N ASP A 7 21.84 52.91 37.44
CA ASP A 7 21.19 54.27 37.49
C ASP A 7 21.30 55.12 36.17
N VAL A 8 20.31 55.89 35.64
CA VAL A 8 19.46 56.97 36.19
C VAL A 8 18.20 57.25 35.30
N SER A 9 17.20 57.93 35.90
CA SER A 9 15.83 58.28 35.49
C SER A 9 15.62 59.66 34.77
N VAL A 10 14.57 59.72 33.91
CA VAL A 10 13.61 60.78 33.38
C VAL A 10 13.90 62.32 33.50
N PRO A 11 13.39 63.19 32.57
CA PRO A 11 12.10 63.89 32.81
C PRO A 11 11.17 64.15 31.56
N CYS A 12 9.91 64.51 31.87
CA CYS A 12 8.72 64.78 31.03
C CYS A 12 8.70 66.10 30.23
N THR A 13 7.86 66.25 29.17
CA THR A 13 6.63 67.12 29.13
C THR A 13 5.92 67.28 27.75
N ARG A 14 4.57 67.26 27.79
CA ARG A 14 3.45 67.95 27.05
C ARG A 14 3.39 67.92 25.49
N VAL A 15 2.27 67.75 24.72
CA VAL A 15 0.78 67.80 24.76
C VAL A 15 0.20 68.87 23.77
N VAL A 16 -0.48 68.39 22.69
CA VAL A 16 -1.74 68.87 22.01
C VAL A 16 -1.75 69.86 20.79
N PRO A 17 -2.75 69.77 19.84
CA PRO A 17 -2.75 70.12 18.39
C PRO A 17 -3.62 71.40 18.08
N PRO A 18 -4.50 71.56 17.03
CA PRO A 18 -4.68 71.03 15.65
C PRO A 18 -4.94 72.16 14.57
N ARG A 19 -5.19 71.81 13.29
CA ARG A 19 -6.36 72.24 12.44
C ARG A 19 -6.10 72.34 10.92
N SER A 20 -7.12 71.88 10.20
CA SER A 20 -7.46 72.03 8.78
C SER A 20 -8.01 73.42 8.40
N ARG A 21 -7.88 73.79 7.11
CA ARG A 21 -8.76 74.64 6.24
C ARG A 21 -7.97 74.90 4.94
N GLY A 22 -8.47 75.05 3.72
CA GLY A 22 -9.79 75.11 3.07
C GLY A 22 -9.50 75.48 1.58
N ARG A 23 -10.20 74.88 0.60
CA ARG A 23 -11.14 75.51 -0.38
C ARG A 23 -10.52 76.67 -1.20
N THR A 24 -10.46 76.65 -2.55
CA THR A 24 -11.53 76.96 -3.54
C THR A 24 -10.96 76.80 -4.97
N MET A 25 -11.61 76.08 -5.90
CA MET A 25 -12.65 76.50 -6.87
C MET A 25 -12.16 77.39 -8.04
N ARG A 26 -12.19 76.87 -9.29
CA ARG A 26 -12.89 77.52 -10.44
C ARG A 26 -12.95 76.63 -11.70
N ARG A 27 -14.13 76.71 -12.34
CA ARG A 27 -14.60 76.09 -13.58
C ARG A 27 -14.02 76.79 -14.82
N THR A 28 -13.99 76.09 -15.96
CA THR A 28 -14.69 76.49 -17.20
C THR A 28 -14.64 75.36 -18.24
N SER A 29 -15.68 75.25 -19.05
CA SER A 29 -15.88 74.23 -20.09
C SER A 29 -15.95 74.91 -21.45
N VAL A 30 -15.34 74.35 -22.49
CA VAL A 30 -15.64 74.63 -23.91
C VAL A 30 -15.42 73.35 -24.73
N ARG A 31 -16.41 72.97 -25.57
CA ARG A 31 -16.37 71.91 -26.61
C ARG A 31 -16.00 72.52 -27.99
N PRO A 32 -16.05 71.78 -29.11
CA PRO A 32 -15.17 70.71 -29.61
C PRO A 32 -14.54 71.15 -30.98
N HIS A 33 -13.63 70.36 -31.59
CA HIS A 33 -13.56 70.13 -33.06
C HIS A 33 -12.39 69.21 -33.45
N HIS A 34 -12.75 68.20 -34.24
CA HIS A 34 -12.05 67.41 -35.27
C HIS A 34 -10.53 67.15 -35.27
N ALA A 35 -10.26 65.83 -35.31
CA ALA A 35 -9.40 65.12 -36.27
C ALA A 35 -7.94 64.79 -35.92
N ARG A 36 -7.73 63.47 -35.84
CA ARG A 36 -6.56 62.67 -36.29
C ARG A 36 -5.27 62.73 -35.46
N VAL A 37 -5.17 61.80 -34.52
CA VAL A 37 -3.94 61.05 -34.17
C VAL A 37 -4.44 59.63 -33.80
N GLY A 38 -4.13 58.58 -34.55
CA GLY A 38 -2.86 57.86 -34.45
C GLY A 38 -3.00 56.72 -33.44
N VAL A 39 -3.25 55.51 -33.94
CA VAL A 39 -3.36 54.26 -33.17
C VAL A 39 -2.03 53.95 -32.48
N VAL A 40 -1.99 53.97 -31.13
CA VAL A 40 -1.21 53.04 -30.30
C VAL A 40 -1.86 52.97 -28.89
N VAL A 41 -2.75 52.00 -28.65
CA VAL A 41 -2.94 51.39 -27.33
C VAL A 41 -3.24 49.92 -27.54
N VAL A 42 -2.21 49.08 -27.44
CA VAL A 42 -2.36 47.63 -27.27
C VAL A 42 -2.17 47.32 -25.79
N ALA A 43 -3.10 46.51 -25.28
CA ALA A 43 -3.01 45.68 -24.07
C ALA A 43 -3.13 46.35 -22.69
N VAL A 44 -4.37 46.65 -22.29
CA VAL A 44 -4.84 46.39 -20.91
C VAL A 44 -6.26 45.84 -20.98
N LEU A 45 -6.42 44.57 -21.38
CA LEU A 45 -7.65 43.77 -21.17
C LEU A 45 -7.31 42.28 -21.36
N ALA A 46 -6.43 41.73 -20.52
CA ALA A 46 -6.18 40.29 -20.47
C ALA A 46 -5.57 39.87 -19.13
N PHE A 47 -6.21 40.19 -18.00
CA PHE A 47 -5.80 39.60 -16.72
C PHE A 47 -6.96 39.59 -15.71
N CYS A 48 -8.03 38.85 -16.00
CA CYS A 48 -8.97 38.30 -15.02
C CYS A 48 -10.07 37.47 -15.72
N ALA A 49 -9.70 36.35 -16.33
CA ALA A 49 -10.62 35.28 -16.74
C ALA A 49 -9.87 33.96 -16.86
N SER A 50 -9.22 33.54 -15.78
CA SER A 50 -8.60 32.21 -15.65
C SER A 50 -8.85 31.67 -14.25
N LEU A 51 -10.13 31.64 -13.85
CA LEU A 51 -10.64 30.85 -12.74
C LEU A 51 -11.71 29.93 -13.30
N LEU A 52 -11.58 28.64 -12.97
CA LEU A 52 -12.47 27.51 -13.31
C LEU A 52 -12.20 26.82 -14.66
N SER A 53 -11.05 26.15 -14.74
CA SER A 53 -11.01 24.82 -15.34
C SER A 53 -10.56 23.83 -14.27
N ALA A 54 -11.49 23.45 -13.40
CA ALA A 54 -11.35 22.20 -12.69
C ALA A 54 -11.36 21.11 -13.76
N GLY A 55 -10.18 20.63 -14.15
CA GLY A 55 -10.08 19.41 -14.95
C GLY A 55 -10.91 18.32 -14.27
N PRO A 56 -11.54 17.40 -15.03
CA PRO A 56 -12.35 16.35 -14.43
C PRO A 56 -11.51 15.70 -13.34
N ALA A 57 -11.97 15.80 -12.09
CA ALA A 57 -11.34 15.12 -10.98
C ALA A 57 -11.28 13.65 -11.38
N THR A 58 -10.10 13.18 -11.79
CA THR A 58 -9.88 11.79 -12.12
C THR A 58 -10.22 11.07 -10.83
N ALA A 59 -11.40 10.45 -10.78
CA ALA A 59 -11.87 9.72 -9.62
C ALA A 59 -10.72 8.79 -9.23
N ALA A 60 -10.05 9.09 -8.11
CA ALA A 60 -8.82 8.41 -7.76
C ALA A 60 -9.12 6.92 -7.77
N ALA A 61 -8.39 6.17 -8.61
CA ALA A 61 -8.64 4.76 -8.82
C ALA A 61 -8.74 4.07 -7.46
N LYS A 62 -9.76 3.23 -7.27
CA LYS A 62 -9.89 2.46 -6.02
C LYS A 62 -8.55 1.74 -5.76
N PRO A 63 -8.03 1.78 -4.52
CA PRO A 63 -6.79 1.09 -4.19
C PRO A 63 -6.84 -0.36 -4.67
N ALA A 64 -5.78 -0.81 -5.35
CA ALA A 64 -5.70 -2.19 -5.80
C ALA A 64 -5.62 -3.12 -4.57
N GLY A 65 -6.62 -4.01 -4.46
CA GLY A 65 -6.71 -4.99 -3.38
C GLY A 65 -5.47 -5.84 -3.23
N PHE A 66 -5.24 -6.31 -2.00
CA PHE A 66 -4.03 -7.03 -1.64
C PHE A 66 -4.30 -8.16 -0.65
N THR A 67 -3.72 -9.32 -0.91
CA THR A 67 -3.63 -10.44 0.03
C THR A 67 -2.19 -10.87 0.15
N GLY A 68 -1.62 -10.88 1.34
CA GLY A 68 -0.26 -11.37 1.53
C GLY A 68 0.36 -10.92 2.85
N TYR A 69 1.64 -11.24 3.00
CA TYR A 69 2.36 -11.01 4.24
C TYR A 69 2.73 -9.54 4.44
N ALA A 70 2.61 -9.11 5.68
CA ALA A 70 3.13 -7.87 6.21
C ALA A 70 3.93 -8.16 7.48
N PHE A 71 4.73 -7.21 7.91
CA PHE A 71 5.30 -7.19 9.24
C PHE A 71 5.16 -5.79 9.80
N ASP A 72 5.30 -5.62 11.09
CA ASP A 72 5.60 -4.32 11.67
C ASP A 72 6.81 -4.47 12.58
N ALA A 73 7.52 -3.37 12.77
CA ALA A 73 8.71 -3.30 13.59
C ALA A 73 8.61 -2.07 14.47
N ARG A 74 9.17 -2.16 15.68
CA ARG A 74 9.17 -1.07 16.65
C ARG A 74 9.60 0.26 16.01
N CYS A 75 10.73 0.25 15.32
CA CYS A 75 11.30 1.41 14.65
C CYS A 75 11.46 1.16 13.15
N ALA A 76 11.42 2.22 12.35
CA ALA A 76 11.63 2.17 10.91
C ALA A 76 13.02 1.60 10.61
N PRO A 77 13.14 0.49 9.86
CA PRO A 77 14.44 -0.10 9.55
C PRO A 77 15.29 0.82 8.66
N THR A 78 16.61 0.64 8.67
CA THR A 78 17.52 1.34 7.76
C THR A 78 17.21 0.99 6.30
N GLN A 79 17.67 1.82 5.35
CA GLN A 79 17.48 1.53 3.93
C GLN A 79 18.16 0.21 3.51
N SER A 80 19.34 -0.11 4.06
CA SER A 80 20.05 -1.35 3.73
C SER A 80 19.30 -2.59 4.24
N GLN A 81 18.70 -2.50 5.44
CA GLN A 81 17.83 -3.55 5.98
C GLN A 81 16.61 -3.76 5.08
N MET A 82 15.92 -2.67 4.70
CA MET A 82 14.77 -2.72 3.81
C MET A 82 15.11 -3.31 2.43
N ASP A 83 16.29 -3.01 1.88
CA ASP A 83 16.72 -3.51 0.56
C ASP A 83 17.04 -5.00 0.59
N SER A 84 17.73 -5.45 1.63
CA SER A 84 17.98 -6.87 1.85
C SER A 84 16.69 -7.64 2.02
N TRP A 85 15.78 -7.14 2.86
CA TRP A 85 14.49 -7.77 3.14
C TRP A 85 13.58 -7.77 1.91
N LEU A 86 13.60 -6.73 1.08
CA LEU A 86 12.77 -6.67 -0.12
C LEU A 86 13.00 -7.88 -1.04
N THR A 87 14.23 -8.39 -1.15
CA THR A 87 14.51 -9.53 -2.05
C THR A 87 14.59 -10.89 -1.36
N SER A 88 14.49 -10.92 -0.03
CA SER A 88 14.74 -12.13 0.76
C SER A 88 13.61 -12.50 1.74
N SER A 89 12.72 -11.57 2.09
CA SER A 89 11.56 -11.80 2.96
C SER A 89 10.25 -11.93 2.18
N PRO A 90 9.24 -12.66 2.69
CA PRO A 90 7.96 -12.85 2.00
C PRO A 90 7.07 -11.59 2.01
N PHE A 91 7.45 -10.56 2.77
CA PHE A 91 6.61 -9.41 3.06
C PHE A 91 6.52 -8.41 1.90
N TRP A 92 5.32 -7.91 1.68
CA TRP A 92 5.07 -6.67 0.94
C TRP A 92 4.57 -5.55 1.84
N GLY A 93 3.87 -5.88 2.93
CA GLY A 93 3.43 -4.90 3.91
C GLY A 93 4.50 -4.60 4.96
N VAL A 94 4.56 -3.35 5.40
CA VAL A 94 5.40 -2.87 6.50
C VAL A 94 4.60 -1.88 7.36
N GLY A 95 4.37 -2.23 8.62
CA GLY A 95 3.78 -1.37 9.62
C GLY A 95 4.84 -0.50 10.29
N ILE A 96 4.52 0.78 10.42
CA ILE A 96 5.44 1.80 10.92
C ILE A 96 4.66 2.75 11.82
N TYR A 97 5.12 2.89 13.05
CA TYR A 97 4.60 3.89 13.99
C TYR A 97 4.96 5.29 13.53
N ILE A 98 3.94 6.08 13.16
CA ILE A 98 4.12 7.45 12.65
C ILE A 98 3.96 8.52 13.71
N GLY A 99 3.36 8.20 14.87
CA GLY A 99 3.22 9.11 16.00
C GLY A 99 2.22 8.65 17.05
N GLY A 100 1.77 9.60 17.86
CA GLY A 100 0.86 9.40 18.99
C GLY A 100 1.57 9.38 20.35
N SER A 101 0.84 9.77 21.39
CA SER A 101 1.34 9.93 22.75
C SER A 101 1.83 8.64 23.40
N MET A 102 1.45 7.48 22.87
CA MET A 102 1.78 6.13 23.34
C MET A 102 2.75 5.37 22.41
N MET A 103 3.29 6.01 21.37
CA MET A 103 4.20 5.37 20.40
C MET A 103 5.38 4.64 21.08
N SER A 104 5.69 3.43 20.61
CA SER A 104 6.73 2.55 21.19
C SER A 104 8.18 2.99 20.89
N CYS A 105 8.38 3.64 19.75
CA CYS A 105 9.70 4.08 19.28
C CYS A 105 9.90 5.59 19.48
N ARG A 106 9.97 6.02 20.75
CA ARG A 106 10.20 7.43 21.11
C ARG A 106 11.67 7.74 21.31
N PRO A 107 12.08 8.98 21.02
CA PRO A 107 13.36 9.47 21.47
C PRO A 107 13.48 9.30 22.98
N THR A 108 14.48 8.58 23.43
CA THR A 108 14.97 8.53 24.80
C THR A 108 16.42 8.99 24.79
N VAL A 109 17.03 9.15 25.97
CA VAL A 109 18.47 9.50 26.08
C VAL A 109 19.36 8.49 25.35
N THR A 110 18.93 7.23 25.21
CA THR A 110 19.70 6.12 24.62
C THR A 110 19.14 5.59 23.29
N ASP A 111 18.00 6.10 22.82
CA ASP A 111 17.34 5.68 21.57
C ASP A 111 16.88 6.94 20.84
N PRO A 112 17.37 7.26 19.62
CA PRO A 112 16.93 8.44 18.89
C PRO A 112 15.45 8.38 18.43
N GLY A 113 14.71 7.32 18.77
CA GLY A 113 13.32 7.13 18.41
C GLY A 113 13.22 6.58 17.01
N GLN A 114 12.57 7.30 16.10
CA GLN A 114 12.41 6.91 14.69
C GLN A 114 13.50 7.55 13.79
N PRO A 115 14.81 7.22 13.91
CA PRO A 115 15.89 7.96 13.24
C PRO A 115 15.85 7.84 11.72
N HIS A 116 15.09 6.89 11.18
CA HIS A 116 15.02 6.61 9.74
C HIS A 116 13.70 7.01 9.10
N LEU A 117 12.70 7.42 9.90
CA LEU A 117 11.37 7.73 9.37
C LEU A 117 11.26 9.20 8.96
N ASP A 118 11.44 9.43 7.66
CA ASP A 118 11.14 10.71 7.02
C ASP A 118 10.39 10.51 5.69
N ALA A 119 10.04 11.62 5.03
CA ALA A 119 9.37 11.59 3.72
C ALA A 119 10.22 10.89 2.64
N THR A 120 11.54 10.96 2.73
CA THR A 120 12.46 10.32 1.78
C THR A 120 12.40 8.80 1.93
N TRP A 121 12.45 8.30 3.16
CA TRP A 121 12.33 6.88 3.48
C TRP A 121 10.98 6.33 3.04
N VAL A 122 9.89 7.05 3.32
CA VAL A 122 8.54 6.64 2.88
C VAL A 122 8.45 6.59 1.36
N SER A 123 8.94 7.62 0.67
CA SER A 123 8.96 7.68 -0.79
C SER A 123 9.76 6.52 -1.40
N ARG A 124 10.97 6.24 -0.88
CA ARG A 124 11.83 5.13 -1.34
C ARG A 124 11.15 3.77 -1.17
N GLN A 125 10.53 3.52 -0.02
CA GLN A 125 9.88 2.24 0.25
C GLN A 125 8.68 2.04 -0.67
N ARG A 126 7.84 3.08 -0.84
CA ARG A 126 6.70 3.03 -1.75
C ARG A 126 7.13 2.83 -3.21
N ALA A 127 8.19 3.50 -3.66
CA ALA A 127 8.75 3.32 -5.00
C ALA A 127 9.27 1.89 -5.23
N LYS A 128 9.74 1.22 -4.18
CA LYS A 128 10.17 -0.19 -4.19
C LYS A 128 9.00 -1.19 -4.06
N GLY A 129 7.77 -0.70 -3.92
CA GLY A 129 6.56 -1.51 -3.85
C GLY A 129 6.16 -1.96 -2.45
N TRP A 130 6.84 -1.48 -1.40
CA TRP A 130 6.37 -1.69 -0.03
C TRP A 130 5.01 -1.04 0.20
N ARG A 131 4.14 -1.76 0.89
CA ARG A 131 2.80 -1.30 1.30
C ARG A 131 2.89 -0.85 2.75
N MET A 132 2.76 0.46 2.97
CA MET A 132 2.87 1.02 4.31
C MET A 132 1.57 0.81 5.10
N LEU A 133 1.69 0.40 6.36
CA LEU A 133 0.63 0.43 7.36
C LEU A 133 1.02 1.46 8.43
N PRO A 134 0.68 2.75 8.27
CA PRO A 134 1.03 3.78 9.24
C PRO A 134 0.19 3.65 10.52
N ILE A 135 0.87 3.49 11.65
CA ILE A 135 0.26 3.21 12.97
C ILE A 135 0.35 4.48 13.83
N TRP A 136 -0.76 4.83 14.47
CA TRP A 136 -0.86 5.93 15.42
C TRP A 136 -1.26 5.40 16.79
N VAL A 137 -0.40 5.57 17.80
CA VAL A 137 -0.63 5.02 19.15
C VAL A 137 -0.87 6.16 20.12
N GLY A 138 -2.14 6.44 20.41
CA GLY A 138 -2.56 7.57 21.25
C GLY A 138 -3.09 7.12 22.62
N PRO A 139 -4.03 7.89 23.22
CA PRO A 139 -4.73 7.51 24.45
C PRO A 139 -5.31 6.10 24.43
N GLN A 140 -5.08 5.33 25.48
CA GLN A 140 -5.59 3.97 25.60
C GLN A 140 -6.89 3.92 26.39
N ALA A 141 -7.59 2.79 26.37
CA ALA A 141 -8.86 2.65 27.09
C ALA A 141 -8.73 3.05 28.57
N SER A 142 -9.74 3.71 29.13
CA SER A 142 -9.68 4.37 30.44
C SER A 142 -9.33 3.42 31.60
N CYS A 143 -9.80 2.18 31.51
CA CYS A 143 -9.56 1.12 32.48
C CYS A 143 -8.21 0.41 32.29
N HIS A 144 -7.43 0.77 31.28
CA HIS A 144 -6.12 0.16 31.05
C HIS A 144 -5.04 0.77 31.96
N THR A 145 -4.61 0.03 32.97
CA THR A 145 -3.72 0.57 34.03
C THR A 145 -2.27 0.79 33.59
N ARG A 146 -1.81 0.13 32.52
CA ARG A 146 -0.41 0.20 32.06
C ARG A 146 -0.03 1.44 31.25
N TYR A 147 -1.00 2.23 30.78
CA TYR A 147 -0.74 3.38 29.91
C TYR A 147 -0.99 4.70 30.65
N GLY A 148 -0.13 5.68 30.38
CA GLY A 148 -0.15 6.99 31.03
C GLY A 148 -1.11 8.00 30.40
N ASP A 149 -1.44 7.86 29.11
CA ASP A 149 -2.45 8.67 28.43
C ASP A 149 -3.67 7.80 28.17
N ARG A 150 -4.82 8.22 28.67
CA ARG A 150 -6.05 7.43 28.68
C ARG A 150 -7.22 8.24 28.15
N ILE A 151 -8.15 7.53 27.52
CA ILE A 151 -9.41 8.08 27.04
C ILE A 151 -10.25 8.49 28.25
N ASP A 152 -10.87 9.66 28.17
CA ASP A 152 -11.77 10.16 29.20
C ASP A 152 -13.06 9.31 29.26
N PRO A 153 -13.34 8.65 30.40
CA PRO A 153 -14.52 7.81 30.55
C PRO A 153 -15.80 8.59 30.91
N ASP A 154 -15.77 9.91 31.07
CA ASP A 154 -16.94 10.70 31.49
C ASP A 154 -18.12 10.52 30.50
N PRO A 155 -19.27 9.98 30.97
CA PRO A 155 -20.45 9.78 30.11
C PRO A 155 -21.16 11.07 29.71
N THR A 156 -20.78 12.22 30.28
CA THR A 156 -21.36 13.54 29.97
C THR A 156 -21.38 13.80 28.46
N GLY A 157 -22.54 14.25 27.97
CA GLY A 157 -22.74 14.51 26.54
C GLY A 157 -22.60 13.26 25.67
N SER A 158 -22.88 12.06 26.21
CA SER A 158 -22.65 10.78 25.54
C SER A 158 -21.17 10.56 25.17
N TYR A 159 -20.29 10.72 26.16
CA TYR A 159 -18.83 10.62 26.02
C TYR A 159 -18.26 11.64 25.01
N ALA A 160 -18.72 12.90 25.10
CA ALA A 160 -18.32 13.96 24.16
C ALA A 160 -16.81 14.24 24.19
N ALA A 161 -16.18 14.18 25.36
CA ALA A 161 -14.73 14.35 25.52
C ALA A 161 -13.93 13.27 24.76
N ALA A 162 -14.38 12.01 24.83
CA ALA A 162 -13.77 10.90 24.10
C ALA A 162 -13.88 11.09 22.58
N ASP A 163 -15.05 11.48 22.05
CA ASP A 163 -15.23 11.79 20.62
C ASP A 163 -14.29 12.90 20.16
N ALA A 164 -14.26 14.01 20.90
CA ALA A 164 -13.40 15.15 20.60
C ALA A 164 -11.91 14.75 20.61
N ARG A 165 -11.47 13.96 21.59
CA ARG A 165 -10.10 13.46 21.65
C ARG A 165 -9.77 12.58 20.43
N GLY A 166 -10.68 11.68 20.04
CA GLY A 166 -10.51 10.85 18.83
C GLY A 166 -10.32 11.68 17.55
N ARG A 167 -11.08 12.77 17.40
CA ARG A 167 -10.93 13.71 16.27
C ARG A 167 -9.60 14.44 16.28
N THR A 168 -9.13 14.86 17.46
CA THR A 168 -7.83 15.52 17.61
C THR A 168 -6.68 14.59 17.24
N GLU A 169 -6.70 13.34 17.73
CA GLU A 169 -5.70 12.33 17.36
C GLU A 169 -5.71 12.05 15.85
N ALA A 170 -6.90 11.98 15.23
CA ALA A 170 -7.04 11.83 13.78
C ALA A 170 -6.44 12.99 12.99
N ALA A 171 -6.68 14.24 13.43
CA ALA A 171 -6.11 15.42 12.80
C ALA A 171 -4.57 15.40 12.88
N ALA A 172 -4.01 15.04 14.03
CA ALA A 172 -2.57 14.91 14.23
C ALA A 172 -1.97 13.80 13.36
N ALA A 173 -2.60 12.62 13.33
CA ALA A 173 -2.17 11.50 12.49
C ALA A 173 -2.18 11.85 11.00
N VAL A 174 -3.21 12.56 10.53
CA VAL A 174 -3.28 13.00 9.13
C VAL A 174 -2.24 14.07 8.83
N SER A 175 -2.00 15.04 9.72
CA SER A 175 -0.91 16.02 9.55
C SER A 175 0.42 15.31 9.36
N ARG A 176 0.72 14.37 10.26
CA ARG A 176 1.94 13.58 10.22
C ARG A 176 2.04 12.71 8.96
N ALA A 177 0.93 12.12 8.52
CA ALA A 177 0.88 11.35 7.29
C ALA A 177 1.18 12.22 6.06
N ARG A 178 0.68 13.46 6.02
CA ARG A 178 0.96 14.44 4.94
C ARG A 178 2.42 14.85 4.93
N GLU A 179 3.01 15.14 6.10
CA GLU A 179 4.44 15.45 6.24
C GLU A 179 5.34 14.32 5.71
N LEU A 180 4.95 13.07 5.99
CA LEU A 180 5.65 11.88 5.50
C LEU A 180 5.37 11.57 4.02
N GLY A 181 4.53 12.34 3.33
CA GLY A 181 4.19 12.12 1.92
C GLY A 181 3.33 10.87 1.69
N LEU A 182 2.59 10.41 2.69
CA LEU A 182 1.62 9.33 2.51
C LEU A 182 0.42 9.85 1.71
N PRO A 183 0.05 9.17 0.61
CA PRO A 183 -0.97 9.68 -0.31
C PRO A 183 -2.34 9.71 0.38
N ALA A 184 -3.19 10.63 -0.07
CA ALA A 184 -4.60 10.63 0.28
C ALA A 184 -5.22 9.24 0.03
N ARG A 185 -6.25 8.90 0.81
CA ARG A 185 -6.92 7.59 0.81
C ARG A 185 -6.06 6.42 1.31
N SER A 186 -4.85 6.67 1.82
CA SER A 186 -4.14 5.69 2.66
C SER A 186 -4.98 5.35 3.90
N THR A 187 -4.89 4.12 4.37
CA THR A 187 -5.46 3.73 5.68
C THR A 187 -4.49 4.17 6.79
N LEU A 188 -5.00 4.90 7.78
CA LEU A 188 -4.28 5.20 9.03
C LEU A 188 -4.85 4.31 10.14
N TRP A 189 -3.97 3.62 10.86
CA TRP A 189 -4.37 2.63 11.87
C TRP A 189 -4.25 3.25 13.26
N TYR A 190 -5.39 3.47 13.92
CA TYR A 190 -5.36 3.78 15.34
C TYR A 190 -5.05 2.53 16.14
N ASP A 191 -4.06 2.59 17.00
CA ASP A 191 -3.65 1.50 17.88
C ASP A 191 -4.34 1.67 19.24
N LEU A 192 -5.40 0.88 19.44
CA LEU A 192 -6.06 0.72 20.74
C LEU A 192 -5.73 -0.67 21.28
N GLU A 193 -4.80 -0.69 22.22
CA GLU A 193 -4.26 -1.88 22.83
C GLU A 193 -5.36 -2.74 23.46
N GLY A 194 -5.17 -4.05 23.41
CA GLY A 194 -6.11 -5.01 23.99
C GLY A 194 -6.07 -5.05 25.52
N GLY A 195 -6.80 -6.01 26.10
CA GLY A 195 -6.72 -6.28 27.55
C GLY A 195 -7.44 -5.26 28.44
N PHE A 196 -8.21 -4.33 27.85
CA PHE A 196 -9.13 -3.49 28.59
C PHE A 196 -10.45 -4.21 28.87
N ASP A 197 -11.08 -3.86 29.99
CA ASP A 197 -12.31 -4.48 30.47
C ASP A 197 -13.51 -4.07 29.60
N LEU A 198 -14.13 -5.07 28.96
CA LEU A 198 -15.33 -4.90 28.16
C LEU A 198 -16.62 -4.88 28.97
N GLU A 199 -16.61 -5.33 30.23
CA GLU A 199 -17.78 -5.32 31.12
C GLU A 199 -17.98 -3.93 31.74
N ASN A 200 -16.90 -3.17 31.92
CA ASN A 200 -16.97 -1.78 32.32
C ASN A 200 -17.57 -0.90 31.22
N ASP A 201 -18.79 -0.41 31.46
CA ASP A 201 -19.55 0.38 30.50
C ASP A 201 -18.83 1.65 30.07
N ASP A 202 -18.30 2.43 31.00
CA ASP A 202 -17.66 3.70 30.68
C ASP A 202 -16.35 3.48 29.94
N CYS A 203 -15.57 2.46 30.29
CA CYS A 203 -14.35 2.09 29.55
C CYS A 203 -14.68 1.68 28.11
N ARG A 204 -15.63 0.76 27.94
CA ARG A 204 -16.03 0.26 26.62
C ARG A 204 -16.66 1.36 25.76
N ARG A 205 -17.62 2.12 26.29
CA ARG A 205 -18.40 3.09 25.51
C ARG A 205 -17.58 4.34 25.19
N SER A 206 -16.72 4.80 26.09
CA SER A 206 -15.77 5.89 25.78
C SER A 206 -14.77 5.47 24.71
N ALA A 207 -14.23 4.25 24.77
CA ALA A 207 -13.34 3.71 23.73
C ALA A 207 -14.02 3.64 22.36
N LEU A 208 -15.25 3.11 22.28
CA LEU A 208 -16.03 3.07 21.04
C LEU A 208 -16.34 4.48 20.51
N ARG A 209 -16.67 5.42 21.41
CA ARG A 209 -16.94 6.82 21.04
C ARG A 209 -15.70 7.53 20.53
N PHE A 210 -14.56 7.31 21.17
CA PHE A 210 -13.26 7.77 20.71
C PHE A 210 -12.93 7.26 19.29
N LEU A 211 -13.07 5.94 19.06
CA LEU A 211 -12.80 5.34 17.75
C LEU A 211 -13.77 5.82 16.66
N SER A 212 -15.01 6.14 17.03
CA SER A 212 -15.99 6.80 16.16
C SER A 212 -15.52 8.20 15.75
N GLY A 213 -15.09 9.02 16.72
CA GLY A 213 -14.52 10.36 16.48
C GLY A 213 -13.30 10.31 15.56
N TRP A 214 -12.36 9.39 15.83
CA TRP A 214 -11.22 9.09 14.96
C TRP A 214 -11.67 8.78 13.53
N THR A 215 -12.59 7.83 13.38
CA THR A 215 -13.05 7.36 12.08
C THR A 215 -13.70 8.46 11.25
N ILE A 216 -14.54 9.29 11.87
CA ILE A 216 -15.20 10.41 11.21
C ILE A 216 -14.15 11.42 10.72
N ALA A 217 -13.23 11.83 11.59
CA ALA A 217 -12.23 12.85 11.26
C ALA A 217 -11.24 12.38 10.20
N VAL A 218 -10.70 11.15 10.29
CA VAL A 218 -9.78 10.60 9.28
C VAL A 218 -10.44 10.59 7.89
N ARG A 219 -11.72 10.20 7.80
CA ARG A 219 -12.48 10.22 6.55
C ARG A 219 -12.71 11.62 6.01
N GLN A 220 -13.13 12.55 6.87
CA GLN A 220 -13.33 13.97 6.51
C GLN A 220 -12.04 14.61 5.98
N LEU A 221 -10.89 14.17 6.47
CA LEU A 221 -9.57 14.65 6.06
C LEU A 221 -8.99 13.93 4.83
N GLY A 222 -9.76 13.05 4.19
CA GLY A 222 -9.42 12.39 2.92
C GLY A 222 -8.61 11.10 3.05
N TYR A 223 -8.53 10.51 4.24
CA TYR A 223 -7.87 9.22 4.51
C TYR A 223 -8.91 8.14 4.84
N ARG A 224 -8.46 6.89 5.02
CA ARG A 224 -9.32 5.78 5.47
C ARG A 224 -9.02 5.44 6.93
N SER A 225 -10.07 5.12 7.68
CA SER A 225 -9.94 4.71 9.07
C SER A 225 -9.61 3.23 9.17
N GLY A 226 -8.50 2.90 9.82
CA GLY A 226 -8.17 1.58 10.31
C GLY A 226 -8.10 1.58 11.83
N VAL A 227 -8.43 0.45 12.45
CA VAL A 227 -8.24 0.24 13.90
C VAL A 227 -7.47 -1.04 14.14
N TYR A 228 -6.40 -0.95 14.90
CA TYR A 228 -5.70 -2.06 15.52
C TYR A 228 -6.21 -2.30 16.94
N SER A 229 -6.48 -3.56 17.30
CA SER A 229 -6.73 -3.99 18.69
C SER A 229 -6.67 -5.52 18.82
N SER A 230 -6.74 -6.04 20.05
CA SER A 230 -6.96 -7.47 20.27
C SER A 230 -8.30 -7.95 19.69
N VAL A 231 -8.30 -9.15 19.11
CA VAL A 231 -9.51 -9.80 18.58
C VAL A 231 -10.61 -9.96 19.64
N SER A 232 -10.23 -10.15 20.91
CA SER A 232 -11.15 -10.38 22.02
C SER A 232 -11.57 -9.10 22.77
N ALA A 233 -10.98 -7.94 22.42
CA ALA A 233 -11.26 -6.66 23.06
C ALA A 233 -11.86 -5.67 22.05
N GLY A 234 -11.07 -4.69 21.58
CA GLY A 234 -11.57 -3.62 20.71
C GLY A 234 -12.21 -4.09 19.42
N ILE A 235 -11.69 -5.14 18.77
CA ILE A 235 -12.30 -5.67 17.54
C ILE A 235 -13.64 -6.36 17.82
N HIS A 236 -13.74 -7.11 18.92
CA HIS A 236 -15.00 -7.70 19.37
C HIS A 236 -16.04 -6.63 19.74
N ALA A 237 -15.60 -5.59 20.46
CA ALA A 237 -16.45 -4.46 20.85
C ALA A 237 -17.00 -3.70 19.63
N LEU A 238 -16.17 -3.45 18.62
CA LEU A 238 -16.60 -2.83 17.37
C LEU A 238 -17.61 -3.72 16.62
N ASP A 239 -17.36 -5.03 16.51
CA ASP A 239 -18.29 -5.98 15.87
C ASP A 239 -19.67 -5.97 16.56
N ASN A 240 -19.67 -6.04 17.90
CA ASN A 240 -20.90 -5.99 18.67
C ASN A 240 -21.62 -4.65 18.52
N ALA A 241 -20.90 -3.53 18.57
CA ALA A 241 -21.49 -2.21 18.38
C ALA A 241 -22.17 -2.09 17.01
N ASP A 242 -21.52 -2.52 15.92
CA ASP A 242 -22.06 -2.44 14.56
C ASP A 242 -23.32 -3.29 14.38
N ASN A 243 -23.37 -4.47 15.02
CA ASN A 243 -24.42 -5.45 14.78
C ASN A 243 -25.56 -5.42 15.81
N LEU A 244 -25.30 -4.96 17.03
CA LEU A 244 -26.31 -4.86 18.10
C LEU A 244 -26.89 -3.45 18.23
N SER A 245 -26.15 -2.43 17.79
CA SER A 245 -26.57 -1.02 17.83
C SER A 245 -26.17 -0.27 16.56
N PRO A 246 -26.67 -0.72 15.38
CA PRO A 246 -26.24 -0.19 14.08
C PRO A 246 -26.45 1.32 13.99
N GLY A 247 -25.42 2.03 13.55
CA GLY A 247 -25.44 3.49 13.39
C GLY A 247 -25.10 4.30 14.64
N SER A 248 -24.97 3.67 15.82
CA SER A 248 -24.58 4.38 17.05
C SER A 248 -23.12 4.86 17.06
N TYR A 249 -22.26 4.19 16.28
CA TYR A 249 -20.84 4.51 16.17
C TYR A 249 -20.41 4.46 14.70
N ALA A 250 -19.46 5.32 14.32
CA ALA A 250 -18.84 5.23 13.01
C ALA A 250 -17.82 4.09 12.99
N MET A 251 -18.10 3.04 12.20
CA MET A 251 -17.18 1.90 12.06
C MET A 251 -15.98 2.20 11.17
N PRO A 252 -14.78 1.68 11.51
CA PRO A 252 -13.59 1.83 10.68
C PRO A 252 -13.75 1.12 9.33
N ASP A 253 -13.02 1.59 8.32
CA ASP A 253 -13.01 0.99 6.98
C ASP A 253 -12.34 -0.41 6.97
N GLN A 254 -11.35 -0.59 7.86
CA GLN A 254 -10.54 -1.81 7.96
C GLN A 254 -10.20 -2.09 9.43
N VAL A 255 -10.01 -3.37 9.76
CA VAL A 255 -9.56 -3.79 11.10
C VAL A 255 -8.24 -4.54 11.02
N TRP A 256 -7.37 -4.30 12.00
CA TRP A 256 -6.14 -5.03 12.23
C TRP A 256 -6.26 -5.71 13.59
N TYR A 257 -6.40 -7.02 13.62
CA TYR A 257 -6.64 -7.73 14.87
C TYR A 257 -5.39 -8.48 15.33
N ALA A 258 -5.05 -8.35 16.60
CA ALA A 258 -4.07 -9.20 17.26
C ALA A 258 -4.75 -10.50 17.70
N TRP A 259 -4.22 -11.63 17.21
CA TRP A 259 -4.58 -12.97 17.66
C TRP A 259 -3.41 -13.90 17.39
N TYR A 260 -2.60 -14.16 18.42
CA TYR A 260 -1.31 -14.87 18.28
C TYR A 260 -1.46 -16.39 18.09
N ASN A 261 -2.23 -16.82 17.09
CA ASN A 261 -2.55 -18.21 16.81
C ASN A 261 -1.54 -18.88 15.85
N GLY A 262 -0.52 -18.15 15.39
CA GLY A 262 0.51 -18.65 14.46
C GLY A 262 0.02 -18.90 13.03
N ARG A 263 -1.21 -18.49 12.67
CA ARG A 263 -1.81 -18.76 11.35
C ARG A 263 -1.77 -17.51 10.45
N PRO A 264 -1.02 -17.54 9.34
CA PRO A 264 -0.94 -16.43 8.40
C PRO A 264 -2.17 -16.39 7.47
N ASP A 265 -3.33 -16.11 8.04
CA ASP A 265 -4.59 -15.90 7.32
C ASP A 265 -5.34 -14.70 7.89
N VAL A 266 -6.55 -14.42 7.39
CA VAL A 266 -7.45 -13.36 7.93
C VAL A 266 -8.76 -13.93 8.50
N HIS A 267 -8.75 -15.21 8.87
CA HIS A 267 -9.89 -15.85 9.49
C HIS A 267 -10.00 -15.42 10.95
N ILE A 268 -11.21 -15.07 11.36
CA ILE A 268 -11.56 -14.79 12.75
C ILE A 268 -12.64 -15.79 13.13
N SER A 269 -12.49 -16.42 14.29
CA SER A 269 -13.52 -17.29 14.85
C SER A 269 -14.81 -16.51 15.09
N SER A 270 -15.96 -17.10 14.73
CA SER A 270 -17.27 -16.47 14.90
C SER A 270 -17.66 -16.24 16.36
N GLN A 271 -16.93 -16.83 17.31
CA GLN A 271 -17.08 -16.52 18.73
C GLN A 271 -16.67 -15.08 19.07
N TRP A 272 -15.77 -14.48 18.27
CA TRP A 272 -15.26 -13.13 18.49
C TRP A 272 -15.84 -12.12 17.50
N VAL A 273 -15.92 -12.46 16.22
CA VAL A 273 -16.36 -11.50 15.19
C VAL A 273 -17.21 -12.25 14.18
N ARG A 274 -18.37 -11.69 13.82
CA ARG A 274 -19.24 -12.28 12.80
C ARG A 274 -18.47 -12.45 11.48
N ALA A 275 -18.73 -13.55 10.77
CA ALA A 275 -17.99 -13.90 9.55
C ALA A 275 -18.08 -12.85 8.43
N THR A 276 -19.16 -12.06 8.43
CA THR A 276 -19.43 -11.00 7.45
C THR A 276 -18.70 -9.69 7.76
N SER A 277 -18.44 -9.38 9.03
CA SER A 277 -17.89 -8.10 9.46
C SER A 277 -16.47 -7.88 8.92
N TRP A 278 -16.24 -6.75 8.25
CA TRP A 278 -14.97 -6.44 7.57
C TRP A 278 -14.44 -7.55 6.63
N ARG A 279 -15.29 -8.41 6.06
CA ARG A 279 -14.81 -9.45 5.13
C ARG A 279 -14.03 -8.83 3.95
N GLY A 280 -12.76 -9.20 3.82
CA GLY A 280 -11.85 -8.65 2.80
C GLY A 280 -11.24 -7.28 3.15
N GLN A 281 -11.36 -6.84 4.40
CA GLN A 281 -10.85 -5.58 4.97
C GLN A 281 -10.13 -5.82 6.31
N ARG A 282 -9.34 -6.89 6.39
CA ARG A 282 -8.71 -7.37 7.61
C ARG A 282 -7.18 -7.44 7.48
N VAL A 283 -6.51 -7.12 8.57
CA VAL A 283 -5.10 -7.45 8.82
C VAL A 283 -5.05 -8.26 10.11
N HIS A 284 -4.18 -9.25 10.17
CA HIS A 284 -4.06 -10.16 11.29
C HIS A 284 -2.62 -10.16 11.78
N GLN A 285 -2.38 -9.71 13.01
CA GLN A 285 -1.12 -9.92 13.70
C GLN A 285 -1.16 -11.29 14.35
N TYR A 286 -0.47 -12.25 13.74
CA TYR A 286 -0.59 -13.67 14.10
C TYR A 286 0.57 -14.18 14.97
N GLN A 287 1.65 -13.40 15.09
CA GLN A 287 2.80 -13.61 15.97
C GLN A 287 3.40 -12.24 16.34
N ALA A 288 3.78 -12.05 17.61
CA ALA A 288 4.44 -10.85 18.10
C ALA A 288 5.91 -11.13 18.50
N ASP A 289 6.71 -10.07 18.64
CA ASP A 289 8.07 -10.04 19.17
C ASP A 289 8.99 -11.13 18.60
N THR A 290 8.87 -11.41 17.30
CA THR A 290 9.54 -12.54 16.66
C THR A 290 10.86 -12.09 16.03
N PRO A 291 12.02 -12.64 16.46
CA PRO A 291 13.26 -12.49 15.73
C PRO A 291 13.15 -13.13 14.34
N ALA A 292 13.45 -12.37 13.30
CA ALA A 292 13.44 -12.85 11.93
C ALA A 292 14.72 -12.40 11.22
N SER A 293 15.33 -13.31 10.46
CA SER A 293 16.50 -13.01 9.64
C SER A 293 16.22 -13.31 8.17
N TYR A 294 16.30 -12.28 7.34
CA TYR A 294 16.15 -12.38 5.90
C TYR A 294 17.34 -11.73 5.23
N GLY A 295 17.98 -12.47 4.31
CA GLY A 295 19.16 -11.95 3.63
C GLY A 295 20.38 -11.77 4.53
N GLY A 296 20.43 -12.45 5.69
CA GLY A 296 21.47 -12.27 6.70
C GLY A 296 21.24 -11.07 7.62
N VAL A 297 20.11 -10.36 7.46
CA VAL A 297 19.75 -9.19 8.25
C VAL A 297 18.66 -9.57 9.25
N ALA A 298 18.96 -9.46 10.54
CA ALA A 298 18.01 -9.70 11.62
C ALA A 298 17.20 -8.43 11.95
N LEU A 299 15.90 -8.61 12.20
CA LEU A 299 15.00 -7.63 12.82
C LEU A 299 14.09 -8.38 13.80
N THR A 300 13.69 -7.73 14.88
CA THR A 300 12.55 -8.17 15.70
C THR A 300 11.30 -7.55 15.11
N ILE A 301 10.32 -8.40 14.77
CA ILE A 301 9.10 -7.99 14.09
C ILE A 301 7.88 -8.65 14.69
N ASP A 302 6.74 -8.02 14.48
CA ASP A 302 5.46 -8.69 14.56
C ASP A 302 5.07 -9.14 13.15
N ARG A 303 4.52 -10.35 13.03
CA ARG A 303 4.17 -10.94 11.75
C ARG A 303 2.69 -10.77 11.47
N ASN A 304 2.41 -10.27 10.28
CA ASN A 304 1.07 -9.89 9.87
C ASN A 304 0.66 -10.57 8.56
N PHE A 305 -0.62 -10.86 8.42
CA PHE A 305 -1.22 -11.27 7.16
C PHE A 305 -2.38 -10.35 6.80
N MET A 306 -2.39 -9.85 5.56
CA MET A 306 -3.36 -8.85 5.11
C MET A 306 -4.31 -9.46 4.09
N GLN A 307 -5.58 -9.07 4.17
CA GLN A 307 -6.53 -9.09 3.07
C GLN A 307 -7.32 -7.78 3.10
N VAL A 308 -6.91 -6.82 2.27
CA VAL A 308 -7.52 -5.49 2.19
C VAL A 308 -8.06 -5.22 0.79
N ASP A 309 -9.12 -4.43 0.72
CA ASP A 309 -9.82 -4.05 -0.52
C ASP A 309 -10.23 -5.27 -1.37
N GLY A 310 -10.66 -6.33 -0.69
CA GLY A 310 -11.12 -7.58 -1.29
C GLY A 310 -10.00 -8.49 -1.82
N GLY A 311 -8.74 -8.21 -1.46
CA GLY A 311 -7.61 -9.09 -1.75
C GLY A 311 -6.97 -8.92 -3.12
N SER A 312 -5.85 -9.62 -3.33
CA SER A 312 -5.11 -9.59 -4.60
C SER A 312 -5.94 -10.20 -5.73
N LYS A 313 -6.12 -9.46 -6.83
CA LYS A 313 -6.89 -9.90 -8.00
C LYS A 313 -6.07 -9.73 -9.27
N ALA A 314 -6.15 -10.71 -10.16
CA ALA A 314 -5.55 -10.64 -11.48
C ALA A 314 -6.60 -10.27 -12.54
N PRO A 315 -6.33 -9.31 -13.44
CA PRO A 315 -7.21 -9.04 -14.57
C PRO A 315 -7.27 -10.26 -15.50
N LYS A 316 -8.42 -10.44 -16.18
CA LYS A 316 -8.56 -11.46 -17.24
C LYS A 316 -7.72 -11.04 -18.46
N VAL A 317 -6.54 -11.63 -18.61
CA VAL A 317 -5.66 -11.35 -19.77
C VAL A 317 -6.04 -12.23 -20.95
N LYS A 318 -6.58 -11.64 -22.02
CA LYS A 318 -6.81 -12.31 -23.31
C LYS A 318 -5.55 -12.23 -24.16
N LEU A 319 -4.98 -13.38 -24.53
CA LEU A 319 -3.82 -13.44 -25.43
C LEU A 319 -4.26 -13.87 -26.83
N CYS A 320 -3.77 -13.16 -27.85
CA CYS A 320 -4.03 -13.44 -29.27
C CYS A 320 -5.50 -13.77 -29.56
N GLY A 321 -6.41 -12.82 -29.30
CA GLY A 321 -7.84 -12.99 -29.56
C GLY A 321 -8.53 -14.02 -28.66
N GLY A 322 -8.01 -14.28 -27.45
CA GLY A 322 -8.59 -15.25 -26.51
C GLY A 322 -8.12 -16.69 -26.72
N THR A 323 -6.97 -16.88 -27.36
CA THR A 323 -6.34 -18.20 -27.49
C THR A 323 -6.13 -18.80 -26.10
N ARG A 324 -6.65 -20.03 -25.89
CA ARG A 324 -6.45 -20.79 -24.66
C ARG A 324 -4.95 -21.05 -24.46
N MET A 325 -4.42 -20.61 -23.32
CA MET A 325 -3.03 -20.88 -22.93
C MET A 325 -2.91 -21.95 -21.87
N ASP A 326 -3.95 -22.16 -21.07
CA ASP A 326 -3.88 -23.01 -19.87
C ASP A 326 -4.27 -24.46 -20.21
N PHE A 327 -3.26 -25.31 -20.32
CA PHE A 327 -3.40 -26.75 -20.57
C PHE A 327 -2.86 -27.57 -19.41
N PRO A 328 -3.41 -28.78 -19.13
CA PRO A 328 -2.91 -29.68 -18.09
C PRO A 328 -1.41 -29.97 -18.17
N GLY A 329 -0.86 -30.00 -19.39
CA GLY A 329 0.56 -30.12 -19.65
C GLY A 329 0.95 -29.59 -21.02
N TYR A 330 2.26 -29.37 -21.20
CA TYR A 330 2.87 -28.83 -22.41
C TYR A 330 3.84 -29.87 -23.01
N PRO A 331 3.32 -30.84 -23.79
CA PRO A 331 4.12 -31.92 -24.34
C PRO A 331 5.06 -31.42 -25.43
N LYS A 332 6.00 -32.29 -25.80
CA LYS A 332 6.81 -32.10 -27.01
C LYS A 332 5.89 -32.10 -28.22
N LEU A 333 5.98 -31.07 -29.05
CA LEU A 333 5.26 -31.00 -30.33
C LEU A 333 6.21 -31.27 -31.50
N LYS A 334 5.66 -31.77 -32.61
CA LYS A 334 6.35 -32.06 -33.86
C LYS A 334 5.58 -31.50 -35.07
N LYS A 335 6.29 -31.36 -36.20
CA LYS A 335 5.68 -31.00 -37.48
C LYS A 335 4.53 -31.96 -37.80
N GLY A 336 3.40 -31.42 -38.26
CA GLY A 336 2.17 -32.17 -38.54
C GLY A 336 1.17 -32.14 -37.39
N ASP A 337 1.58 -31.85 -36.16
CA ASP A 337 0.67 -31.69 -35.03
C ASP A 337 -0.31 -30.54 -35.27
N ARG A 338 -1.52 -30.66 -34.70
CA ARG A 338 -2.59 -29.66 -34.81
C ARG A 338 -3.30 -29.41 -33.48
N GLY A 339 -4.04 -28.31 -33.40
CA GLY A 339 -4.98 -28.02 -32.32
C GLY A 339 -4.53 -26.95 -31.32
N GLY A 340 -5.24 -26.86 -30.19
CA GLY A 340 -5.13 -25.72 -29.27
C GLY A 340 -3.72 -25.42 -28.75
N LYS A 341 -2.92 -26.47 -28.46
CA LYS A 341 -1.52 -26.30 -28.01
C LYS A 341 -0.63 -25.72 -29.10
N VAL A 342 -0.84 -26.09 -30.37
CA VAL A 342 -0.12 -25.51 -31.51
C VAL A 342 -0.51 -24.05 -31.68
N LYS A 343 -1.80 -23.71 -31.54
CA LYS A 343 -2.26 -22.32 -31.58
C LYS A 343 -1.66 -21.46 -30.46
N ALA A 344 -1.56 -22.03 -29.26
CA ALA A 344 -0.89 -21.39 -28.13
C ALA A 344 0.61 -21.16 -28.41
N LEU A 345 1.30 -22.16 -28.97
CA LEU A 345 2.70 -22.04 -29.41
C LEU A 345 2.86 -20.90 -30.43
N GLN A 346 2.02 -20.86 -31.47
CA GLN A 346 2.03 -19.82 -32.49
C GLN A 346 1.82 -18.43 -31.87
N CYS A 347 0.88 -18.28 -30.94
CA CYS A 347 0.67 -17.03 -30.21
C CYS A 347 1.91 -16.60 -29.42
N LEU A 348 2.53 -17.52 -28.65
CA LEU A 348 3.73 -17.21 -27.87
C LEU A 348 4.92 -16.85 -28.78
N LEU A 349 5.13 -17.57 -29.88
CA LEU A 349 6.19 -17.24 -30.85
C LEU A 349 5.94 -15.88 -31.51
N LYS A 350 4.68 -15.54 -31.82
CA LYS A 350 4.31 -14.24 -32.37
C LYS A 350 4.59 -13.10 -31.38
N ARG A 351 4.22 -13.28 -30.11
CA ARG A 351 4.54 -12.34 -29.04
C ARG A 351 6.04 -12.15 -28.83
N ASN A 352 6.83 -13.19 -29.10
CA ASN A 352 8.29 -13.15 -29.04
C ASN A 352 8.95 -12.67 -30.34
N ALA A 353 8.16 -12.19 -31.30
CA ALA A 353 8.57 -11.69 -32.61
C ALA A 353 9.35 -12.69 -33.48
N THR A 354 9.20 -14.00 -33.25
CA THR A 354 9.84 -15.04 -34.06
C THR A 354 8.90 -15.68 -35.09
N TYR A 355 7.59 -15.43 -35.01
CA TYR A 355 6.57 -15.97 -35.93
C TYR A 355 5.66 -14.86 -36.45
N ARG A 356 5.52 -14.78 -37.79
CA ARG A 356 4.68 -13.77 -38.47
C ARG A 356 3.42 -14.37 -39.11
N GLY A 357 3.28 -15.69 -39.09
CA GLY A 357 2.15 -16.40 -39.71
C GLY A 357 0.81 -16.26 -38.95
N ARG A 358 -0.19 -16.97 -39.48
CA ARG A 358 -1.55 -17.04 -38.92
C ARG A 358 -1.60 -18.00 -37.73
N LEU A 359 -2.54 -17.79 -36.82
CA LEU A 359 -2.79 -18.68 -35.68
C LEU A 359 -3.81 -19.77 -36.09
N ASP A 360 -3.43 -20.57 -37.08
CA ASP A 360 -4.29 -21.57 -37.72
C ASP A 360 -4.24 -22.96 -37.04
N ALA A 361 -3.52 -23.06 -35.92
CA ALA A 361 -3.35 -24.28 -35.15
C ALA A 361 -2.66 -25.43 -35.91
N LYS A 362 -1.85 -25.14 -36.94
CA LYS A 362 -1.08 -26.14 -37.69
C LYS A 362 0.42 -26.00 -37.44
N TYR A 363 1.08 -27.09 -37.07
CA TYR A 363 2.53 -27.11 -36.89
C TYR A 363 3.22 -27.41 -38.22
N ASP A 364 3.39 -26.38 -39.03
CA ASP A 364 4.02 -26.44 -40.35
C ASP A 364 5.53 -26.13 -40.33
N ARG A 365 6.12 -25.97 -41.53
CA ARG A 365 7.54 -25.63 -41.70
C ARG A 365 7.90 -24.25 -41.13
N ASP A 366 6.99 -23.29 -41.16
CA ASP A 366 7.22 -21.93 -40.67
C ASP A 366 7.23 -21.92 -39.15
N VAL A 367 6.30 -22.64 -38.51
CA VAL A 367 6.32 -22.85 -37.06
C VAL A 367 7.62 -23.55 -36.63
N VAL A 368 8.09 -24.58 -37.35
CA VAL A 368 9.40 -25.23 -37.07
C VAL A 368 10.54 -24.20 -37.11
N ARG A 369 10.58 -23.35 -38.15
CA ARG A 369 11.61 -22.32 -38.31
C ARG A 369 11.58 -21.30 -37.18
N SER A 370 10.38 -20.86 -36.79
CA SER A 370 10.19 -19.94 -35.67
C SER A 370 10.58 -20.54 -34.32
N VAL A 371 10.30 -21.82 -34.09
CA VAL A 371 10.77 -22.53 -32.89
C VAL A 371 12.29 -22.62 -32.87
N LYS A 372 12.94 -22.98 -34.00
CA LYS A 372 14.41 -22.99 -34.07
C LYS A 372 15.01 -21.61 -33.80
N SER A 373 14.42 -20.57 -34.37
CA SER A 373 14.82 -19.17 -34.14
C SER A 373 14.72 -18.80 -32.65
N PHE A 374 13.60 -19.10 -32.02
CA PHE A 374 13.38 -18.89 -30.59
C PHE A 374 14.39 -19.67 -29.73
N GLN A 375 14.56 -20.96 -30.01
CA GLN A 375 15.50 -21.81 -29.28
C GLN A 375 16.93 -21.27 -29.35
N ARG A 376 17.40 -20.87 -30.53
CA ARG A 376 18.72 -20.28 -30.71
C ARG A 376 18.85 -18.96 -29.93
N LYS A 377 17.87 -18.05 -30.05
CA LYS A 377 17.86 -16.76 -29.36
C LYS A 377 17.98 -16.91 -27.84
N HIS A 378 17.34 -17.93 -27.27
CA HIS A 378 17.30 -18.17 -25.83
C HIS A 378 18.27 -19.26 -25.34
N ARG A 379 19.25 -19.65 -26.19
CA ARG A 379 20.30 -20.64 -25.88
C ARG A 379 19.74 -21.99 -25.42
N LEU A 380 18.65 -22.41 -26.03
CA LEU A 380 18.05 -23.73 -25.86
C LEU A 380 18.57 -24.69 -26.93
N ARG A 381 18.44 -26.00 -26.70
CA ARG A 381 18.72 -27.01 -27.72
C ARG A 381 17.84 -26.78 -28.95
N VAL A 382 18.46 -26.54 -30.11
CA VAL A 382 17.77 -26.16 -31.35
C VAL A 382 17.25 -27.40 -32.08
N THR A 383 16.09 -27.89 -31.66
CA THR A 383 15.44 -29.09 -32.25
C THR A 383 14.36 -28.75 -33.27
N GLY A 384 13.84 -27.51 -33.24
CA GLY A 384 12.63 -27.13 -33.97
C GLY A 384 11.37 -27.84 -33.48
N ARG A 385 11.43 -28.47 -32.29
CA ARG A 385 10.35 -29.17 -31.60
C ARG A 385 10.28 -28.62 -30.16
N PRO A 386 9.24 -27.87 -29.76
CA PRO A 386 9.19 -27.27 -28.44
C PRO A 386 8.99 -28.39 -27.42
N ASP A 387 10.02 -28.62 -26.63
CA ASP A 387 9.99 -29.48 -25.47
C ASP A 387 9.67 -28.67 -24.21
N THR A 388 9.71 -29.33 -23.06
CA THR A 388 9.44 -28.73 -21.75
C THR A 388 10.28 -27.47 -21.50
N ALA A 389 11.57 -27.48 -21.83
CA ALA A 389 12.45 -26.32 -21.65
C ALA A 389 12.04 -25.16 -22.57
N THR A 390 11.66 -25.47 -23.81
CA THR A 390 11.17 -24.46 -24.77
C THR A 390 9.86 -23.83 -24.29
N TRP A 391 8.91 -24.61 -23.78
CA TRP A 391 7.66 -24.10 -23.22
C TRP A 391 7.88 -23.21 -21.99
N THR A 392 8.72 -23.64 -21.05
CA THR A 392 9.08 -22.84 -19.87
C THR A 392 9.61 -21.47 -20.27
N ALA A 393 10.55 -21.46 -21.23
CA ALA A 393 11.16 -20.24 -21.74
C ALA A 393 10.16 -19.35 -22.47
N LEU A 394 9.28 -19.91 -23.32
CA LEU A 394 8.26 -19.14 -24.05
C LEU A 394 7.33 -18.36 -23.12
N PHE A 395 6.85 -18.98 -22.04
CA PHE A 395 6.01 -18.31 -21.04
C PHE A 395 6.77 -17.27 -20.22
N ALA A 396 8.06 -17.50 -19.98
CA ALA A 396 8.88 -16.64 -19.12
C ALA A 396 9.31 -15.32 -19.78
N GLN A 397 9.07 -15.11 -21.08
CA GLN A 397 9.54 -13.92 -21.80
C GLN A 397 8.72 -12.64 -21.54
N GLY A 398 9.43 -11.52 -21.41
CA GLY A 398 8.90 -10.18 -21.09
C GLY A 398 9.54 -9.62 -19.81
N SER A 399 8.84 -8.71 -19.11
CA SER A 399 9.33 -8.12 -17.85
C SER A 399 9.66 -9.20 -16.80
N ALA A 400 10.58 -8.88 -15.88
CA ALA A 400 11.07 -9.74 -14.81
C ALA A 400 10.94 -9.04 -13.44
N PRO A 401 9.72 -8.63 -13.03
CA PRO A 401 9.54 -7.95 -11.75
C PRO A 401 9.79 -8.91 -10.59
N LEU A 402 10.11 -8.35 -9.43
CA LEU A 402 10.08 -9.07 -8.16
C LEU A 402 8.65 -9.57 -7.88
N LEU A 403 8.47 -10.87 -7.62
CA LEU A 403 7.18 -11.41 -7.20
C LEU A 403 7.29 -12.16 -5.87
N LYS A 404 6.32 -11.91 -4.98
CA LYS A 404 6.12 -12.63 -3.72
C LYS A 404 4.64 -12.97 -3.55
N VAL A 405 4.28 -13.62 -2.45
CA VAL A 405 2.88 -13.90 -2.13
C VAL A 405 2.08 -12.60 -2.14
N GLY A 406 0.95 -12.60 -2.85
CA GLY A 406 0.12 -11.43 -3.10
C GLY A 406 0.41 -10.69 -4.40
N SER A 407 1.55 -10.91 -5.05
CA SER A 407 1.80 -10.34 -6.38
C SER A 407 0.79 -10.89 -7.40
N ALA A 408 0.15 -9.99 -8.14
CA ALA A 408 -0.90 -10.34 -9.08
C ALA A 408 -0.67 -9.74 -10.47
N GLY A 409 -1.31 -10.33 -11.48
CA GLY A 409 -1.32 -9.84 -12.85
C GLY A 409 -0.57 -10.72 -13.84
N GLU A 410 -0.27 -10.12 -15.01
CA GLU A 410 0.32 -10.86 -16.13
C GLU A 410 1.68 -11.50 -15.81
N PRO A 411 2.63 -10.84 -15.11
CA PRO A 411 3.88 -11.49 -14.73
C PRO A 411 3.66 -12.73 -13.87
N THR A 412 2.71 -12.71 -12.95
CA THR A 412 2.35 -13.88 -12.13
C THR A 412 1.74 -15.00 -12.98
N LEU A 413 0.86 -14.69 -13.94
CA LEU A 413 0.34 -15.70 -14.88
C LEU A 413 1.47 -16.37 -15.67
N ARG A 414 2.42 -15.57 -16.14
CA ARG A 414 3.60 -16.07 -16.85
C ARG A 414 4.46 -16.98 -15.97
N LEU A 415 4.76 -16.56 -14.75
CA LEU A 415 5.47 -17.39 -13.76
C LEU A 415 4.77 -18.73 -13.58
N GLN A 416 3.47 -18.72 -13.30
CA GLN A 416 2.70 -19.93 -13.02
C GLN A 416 2.67 -20.89 -14.22
N ARG A 417 2.49 -20.35 -15.44
CA ARG A 417 2.56 -21.13 -16.68
C ARG A 417 3.97 -21.68 -16.94
N SER A 418 5.01 -20.89 -16.68
CA SER A 418 6.41 -21.34 -16.77
C SER A 418 6.73 -22.45 -15.78
N LEU A 419 6.30 -22.33 -14.52
CA LEU A 419 6.48 -23.38 -13.51
C LEU A 419 5.70 -24.65 -13.89
N ARG A 420 4.47 -24.50 -14.36
CA ARG A 420 3.68 -25.64 -14.83
C ARG A 420 4.35 -26.34 -16.01
N ALA A 421 4.83 -25.57 -16.99
CA ALA A 421 5.62 -26.09 -18.10
C ALA A 421 6.89 -26.78 -17.60
N ALA A 422 7.59 -26.24 -16.59
CA ALA A 422 8.79 -26.83 -16.01
C ALA A 422 8.55 -28.18 -15.29
N GLY A 423 7.29 -28.54 -15.00
CA GLY A 423 6.90 -29.79 -14.36
C GLY A 423 6.19 -29.62 -13.02
N TYR A 424 5.99 -28.40 -12.53
CA TYR A 424 5.25 -28.14 -11.29
C TYR A 424 3.74 -28.10 -11.56
N THR A 425 3.17 -29.25 -11.92
CA THR A 425 1.79 -29.39 -12.46
C THR A 425 0.67 -28.93 -11.53
N GLY A 426 0.90 -28.93 -10.21
CA GLY A 426 -0.03 -28.44 -9.20
C GLY A 426 -0.20 -26.91 -9.17
N VAL A 427 0.68 -26.15 -9.83
CA VAL A 427 0.54 -24.69 -9.92
C VAL A 427 -0.61 -24.31 -10.85
N LYS A 428 -1.62 -23.63 -10.30
CA LYS A 428 -2.76 -23.10 -11.06
C LYS A 428 -2.43 -21.71 -11.63
N PRO A 429 -2.69 -21.43 -12.91
CA PRO A 429 -2.44 -20.12 -13.54
C PRO A 429 -3.56 -19.12 -13.21
N THR A 430 -3.69 -18.78 -11.93
CA THR A 430 -4.71 -17.82 -11.43
C THR A 430 -4.33 -16.37 -11.67
N GLY A 431 -3.04 -16.11 -11.88
CA GLY A 431 -2.48 -14.76 -11.95
C GLY A 431 -2.28 -14.11 -10.58
N VAL A 432 -2.49 -14.84 -9.48
CA VAL A 432 -2.21 -14.40 -8.11
C VAL A 432 -1.22 -15.37 -7.47
N LEU A 433 -0.11 -14.85 -6.95
CA LEU A 433 0.94 -15.66 -6.35
C LEU A 433 0.51 -15.99 -4.92
N THR A 434 0.22 -17.26 -4.67
CA THR A 434 -0.14 -17.81 -3.35
C THR A 434 1.03 -18.59 -2.74
N ASP A 435 0.92 -19.02 -1.48
CA ASP A 435 1.91 -19.90 -0.86
C ASP A 435 2.16 -21.20 -1.63
N GLN A 436 1.14 -21.72 -2.34
CA GLN A 436 1.30 -22.86 -3.23
C GLN A 436 2.25 -22.55 -4.39
N THR A 437 2.18 -21.34 -4.96
CA THR A 437 3.09 -20.90 -6.02
C THR A 437 4.48 -20.62 -5.44
N ALA A 438 4.58 -19.94 -4.29
CA ALA A 438 5.86 -19.70 -3.61
C ALA A 438 6.58 -21.02 -3.24
N SER A 439 5.83 -22.04 -2.82
CA SER A 439 6.36 -23.39 -2.56
C SER A 439 6.92 -24.05 -3.83
N ALA A 440 6.29 -23.84 -4.98
CA ALA A 440 6.83 -24.31 -6.26
C ALA A 440 8.10 -23.54 -6.66
N VAL A 441 8.16 -22.23 -6.40
CA VAL A 441 9.37 -21.42 -6.58
C VAL A 441 10.50 -21.92 -5.68
N LEU A 442 10.24 -22.23 -4.41
CA LEU A 442 11.22 -22.81 -3.50
C LEU A 442 11.81 -24.13 -4.04
N ARG A 443 10.96 -25.02 -4.56
CA ARG A 443 11.41 -26.28 -5.16
C ARG A 443 12.24 -26.03 -6.42
N HIS A 444 11.87 -25.04 -7.23
CA HIS A 444 12.63 -24.64 -8.42
C HIS A 444 14.01 -24.06 -8.05
N GLN A 445 14.06 -23.15 -7.08
CA GLN A 445 15.30 -22.59 -6.56
C GLN A 445 16.22 -23.70 -6.03
N LYS A 446 15.69 -24.61 -5.19
CA LYS A 446 16.45 -25.77 -4.68
C LYS A 446 17.06 -26.59 -5.81
N LYS A 447 16.27 -26.92 -6.83
CA LYS A 447 16.74 -27.76 -7.95
C LYS A 447 17.84 -27.10 -8.79
N LEU A 448 17.87 -25.76 -8.83
CA LEU A 448 18.85 -25.00 -9.62
C LEU A 448 20.03 -24.46 -8.80
N GLY A 449 20.10 -24.77 -7.50
CA GLY A 449 21.12 -24.24 -6.61
C GLY A 449 20.99 -22.73 -6.35
N LEU A 450 19.78 -22.17 -6.51
CA LEU A 450 19.50 -20.76 -6.19
C LEU A 450 19.15 -20.62 -4.71
N LYS A 451 19.28 -19.39 -4.18
CA LYS A 451 18.84 -19.06 -2.82
C LYS A 451 17.36 -19.41 -2.64
N ARG A 452 17.05 -20.20 -1.62
CA ARG A 452 15.71 -20.77 -1.36
C ARG A 452 14.82 -19.79 -0.59
N THR A 453 14.37 -18.73 -1.24
CA THR A 453 13.54 -17.69 -0.63
C THR A 453 12.05 -17.83 -0.92
N GLY A 454 11.66 -18.57 -1.97
CA GLY A 454 10.29 -18.60 -2.50
C GLY A 454 9.88 -17.33 -3.23
N ILE A 455 10.81 -16.37 -3.34
CA ILE A 455 10.64 -15.09 -4.01
C ILE A 455 11.18 -15.19 -5.43
N VAL A 456 10.43 -14.64 -6.39
CA VAL A 456 10.86 -14.60 -7.79
C VAL A 456 11.71 -13.36 -8.02
N THR A 457 13.01 -13.53 -7.90
CA THR A 457 14.01 -12.50 -8.21
C THR A 457 14.37 -12.51 -9.71
N PRO A 458 15.12 -11.52 -10.20
CA PRO A 458 15.67 -11.53 -11.57
C PRO A 458 16.41 -12.83 -11.93
N ASP A 459 17.10 -13.47 -10.99
CA ASP A 459 17.80 -14.75 -11.22
C ASP A 459 16.85 -15.91 -11.51
N VAL A 460 15.72 -15.97 -10.80
CA VAL A 460 14.66 -16.96 -11.07
C VAL A 460 14.04 -16.71 -12.44
N TRP A 461 13.81 -15.44 -12.81
CA TRP A 461 13.35 -15.13 -14.17
C TRP A 461 14.38 -15.52 -15.23
N ALA A 462 15.66 -15.24 -14.99
CA ALA A 462 16.73 -15.58 -15.90
C ALA A 462 16.86 -17.10 -16.11
N SER A 463 16.65 -17.91 -15.05
CA SER A 463 16.64 -19.37 -15.18
C SER A 463 15.47 -19.85 -16.03
N LEU A 464 14.25 -19.37 -15.76
CA LEU A 464 13.04 -19.74 -16.50
C LEU A 464 13.11 -19.31 -17.97
N LYS A 465 13.64 -18.11 -18.26
CA LYS A 465 13.83 -17.58 -19.63
C LYS A 465 14.81 -18.41 -20.47
N ARG A 466 15.70 -19.16 -19.81
CA ARG A 466 16.62 -20.13 -20.44
C ARG A 466 16.10 -21.57 -20.38
N GLY A 467 14.84 -21.78 -19.97
CA GLY A 467 14.22 -23.10 -19.90
C GLY A 467 14.84 -24.02 -18.85
N ARG A 468 15.62 -23.50 -17.90
CA ARG A 468 16.16 -24.29 -16.77
C ARG A 468 14.98 -24.75 -15.92
N ARG A 469 15.01 -25.99 -15.45
CA ARG A 469 13.88 -26.62 -14.76
C ARG A 469 14.27 -27.76 -13.87
#